data_AF-A0A949MT98-F1
#
_entry.id   AF-A0A949MT98-F1
#
_cell.length_a   1.000
_cell.length_b   1.000
_cell.length_c   1.000
_cell.angle_alpha   90.00
_cell.angle_beta   90.00
_cell.angle_gamma   90.00
#
_symmetry.space_group_name_H-M   'P 1'
#
loop_
_entity.id
_entity.type
_entity.pdbx_description
1 polymer ?
#
loop_
_entity_poly.entity_id
_entity_poly.type
_entity_poly.pdbx_seq_one_letter_code
_entity_poly.pdbx_strand_id
1 'polypeptide(L)'
;NVSYNVKKMVENGYLVQERSIHDKRSIRVKLSDKGRKLDEALSNLYKKHEERLAPAGLQSTRLESMNQVLRDLEAFWGEQMGAGGLSVANG
;
A
#
# COMPACT_ATOMS: atom_id res chain seq x y z
N ASN A 1 3.96 -5.70 -9.68
CA ASN A 1 5.06 -6.51 -9.11
C ASN A 1 6.09 -5.64 -8.43
N VAL A 2 6.43 -5.96 -7.18
CA VAL A 2 7.40 -5.23 -6.35
C VAL A 2 8.76 -5.10 -7.06
N SER A 3 9.26 -6.18 -7.66
CA SER A 3 10.56 -6.19 -8.35
C SER A 3 10.64 -5.20 -9.52
N TYR A 4 9.54 -5.02 -10.27
CA TYR A 4 9.47 -4.04 -11.36
C TYR A 4 9.53 -2.61 -10.83
N ASN A 5 8.76 -2.33 -9.77
CA ASN A 5 8.74 -1.01 -9.14
C ASN A 5 10.11 -0.67 -8.54
N VAL A 6 10.75 -1.62 -7.84
CA VAL A 6 12.10 -1.46 -7.30
C VAL A 6 13.11 -1.18 -8.41
N LYS A 7 13.08 -1.95 -9.50
CA LYS A 7 13.94 -1.70 -10.66
C LYS A 7 13.78 -0.28 -11.19
N LYS A 8 12.53 0.18 -11.37
CA LYS A 8 12.25 1.55 -11.83
C LYS A 8 12.71 2.61 -10.84
N MET A 9 12.55 2.39 -9.55
CA MET A 9 13.02 3.34 -8.53
C MET A 9 14.55 3.44 -8.49
N VAL A 10 15.27 2.35 -8.75
CA VAL A 10 16.74 2.36 -8.92
C VAL A 10 17.13 3.08 -10.21
N GLU A 11 16.51 2.75 -11.34
CA GLU A 11 16.76 3.40 -12.65
C GLU A 11 16.55 4.92 -12.60
N ASN A 12 15.56 5.38 -11.82
CA ASN A 12 15.25 6.80 -11.65
C ASN A 12 16.04 7.47 -10.51
N GLY A 13 16.94 6.74 -9.85
CA GLY A 13 17.85 7.25 -8.82
C GLY A 13 17.20 7.52 -7.47
N TYR A 14 16.01 6.99 -7.19
CA TYR A 14 15.36 7.11 -5.88
C TYR A 14 15.84 6.05 -4.87
N LEU A 15 16.28 4.89 -5.36
CA LEU A 15 16.86 3.84 -4.53
C LEU A 15 18.29 3.53 -4.95
N VAL A 16 19.11 3.20 -3.96
CA VAL A 16 20.44 2.58 -4.15
C VAL A 16 20.31 1.09 -3.88
N GLN A 17 20.95 0.28 -4.71
CA GLN A 17 20.93 -1.17 -4.65
C GLN A 17 22.34 -1.72 -4.41
N GLU A 18 22.51 -2.52 -3.36
CA GLU A 18 23.80 -3.09 -2.96
C GLU A 18 23.67 -4.60 -2.72
N ARG A 19 24.64 -5.40 -3.17
CA ARG A 19 24.69 -6.83 -2.81
C ARG A 19 24.99 -6.95 -1.32
N SER A 20 24.30 -7.85 -0.64
CA SER A 20 24.63 -8.11 0.76
C SER A 20 26.02 -8.74 0.86
N ILE A 21 26.79 -8.30 1.85
CA ILE A 21 28.15 -8.77 2.13
C ILE A 21 28.11 -10.23 2.64
N HIS A 22 27.07 -10.59 3.39
CA HIS A 22 26.95 -11.89 4.08
C HIS A 22 26.25 -12.97 3.23
N ASP A 23 25.39 -12.58 2.28
CA ASP A 23 24.78 -13.50 1.32
C ASP A 23 24.69 -12.83 -0.06
N LYS A 24 25.54 -13.27 -1.00
CA LYS A 24 25.62 -12.73 -2.36
C LYS A 24 24.35 -12.95 -3.20
N ARG A 25 23.41 -13.80 -2.74
CA ARG A 25 22.09 -14.02 -3.35
C ARG A 25 21.05 -12.99 -2.91
N SER A 26 21.32 -12.27 -1.82
CA SER A 26 20.43 -11.23 -1.30
C SER A 26 20.88 -9.84 -1.75
N ILE A 27 19.89 -8.99 -2.01
CA ILE A 27 20.09 -7.60 -2.42
C ILE A 27 19.41 -6.69 -1.40
N ARG A 28 20.15 -5.68 -0.94
CA ARG A 28 19.62 -4.64 -0.06
C ARG A 28 19.32 -3.39 -0.86
N VAL A 29 18.19 -2.76 -0.56
CA VAL A 29 17.80 -1.46 -1.12
C VAL A 29 17.70 -0.43 0.00
N LYS A 30 18.09 0.81 -0.29
CA LYS A 30 17.94 1.96 0.60
C LYS A 30 17.58 3.20 -0.21
N LEU A 31 16.95 4.19 0.42
CA LEU A 31 16.75 5.49 -0.20
C LEU A 31 18.10 6.11 -0.55
N SER A 32 18.19 6.66 -1.76
CA SER A 32 19.24 7.63 -2.10
C SER A 32 18.93 8.98 -1.45
N ASP A 33 19.82 9.96 -1.59
CA ASP A 33 19.52 11.34 -1.17
C ASP A 33 18.34 11.93 -1.94
N LYS A 34 18.21 11.61 -3.23
CA LYS A 34 17.04 11.99 -4.05
C LYS A 34 15.77 11.30 -3.54
N GLY A 35 15.88 10.02 -3.18
CA GLY A 35 14.78 9.26 -2.57
C GLY A 35 14.33 9.87 -1.24
N ARG A 36 15.27 10.25 -0.38
CA ARG A 36 14.97 10.86 0.92
C ARG A 36 14.29 12.21 0.78
N LYS A 37 14.74 13.07 -0.14
CA LYS A 37 14.07 14.35 -0.43
C LYS A 37 12.63 14.15 -0.92
N LEU A 38 12.40 13.15 -1.77
CA LEU A 38 11.04 12.81 -2.23
C LEU A 38 10.18 12.31 -1.07
N ASP A 39 10.71 11.42 -0.23
CA ASP A 39 10.03 10.87 0.94
C ASP A 39 9.63 11.98 1.93
N GLU A 40 10.52 12.93 2.21
CA GLU A 40 10.24 14.10 3.04
C GLU A 40 9.15 14.99 2.42
N ALA A 41 9.21 15.24 1.11
CA ALA A 41 8.21 16.03 0.41
C ALA A 41 6.82 15.38 0.45
N LEU A 42 6.75 14.06 0.23
CA LEU A 42 5.50 13.29 0.31
C LEU A 42 4.97 13.25 1.74
N SER A 43 5.83 13.02 2.72
CA SER A 43 5.44 13.03 4.15
C SER A 43 4.81 14.37 4.54
N ASN A 44 5.42 15.48 4.12
CA ASN A 44 4.89 16.82 4.35
C ASN A 44 3.55 17.06 3.62
N LEU A 45 3.40 16.53 2.40
CA LEU A 45 2.13 16.61 1.66
C LEU A 45 1.02 15.85 2.37
N TYR A 46 1.27 14.61 2.80
CA TYR A 46 0.29 13.78 3.49
C TYR A 46 -0.11 14.38 4.83
N LYS A 47 0.85 14.89 5.61
CA LYS A 47 0.54 15.60 6.86
C LYS A 47 -0.43 16.76 6.64
N LYS A 48 -0.21 17.59 5.61
CA LYS A 48 -1.12 18.68 5.25
C LYS A 48 -2.50 18.17 4.81
N HIS A 49 -2.57 17.02 4.15
CA HIS A 49 -3.85 16.41 3.80
C HIS A 49 -4.58 15.91 5.04
N GLU A 50 -3.90 15.21 5.95
CA GLU A 50 -4.44 14.73 7.22
C GLU A 50 -5.04 15.87 8.05
N GLU A 51 -4.31 16.98 8.18
CA GLU A 51 -4.78 18.19 8.87
C GLU A 51 -6.06 18.78 8.23
N ARG A 52 -6.29 18.55 6.93
CA ARG A 52 -7.46 19.04 6.19
C ARG A 52 -8.65 18.07 6.18
N LEU A 53 -8.46 16.81 6.57
CA LEU A 53 -9.54 15.81 6.59
C LEU A 53 -10.61 16.16 7.63
N ALA A 54 -10.21 16.48 8.86
CA ALA A 54 -11.18 16.78 9.92
C ALA A 54 -12.04 18.03 9.63
N PRO A 55 -11.46 19.17 9.17
CA PRO A 55 -12.26 20.32 8.71
C PRO A 55 -13.22 20.01 7.55
N ALA A 56 -12.89 19.01 6.72
CA ALA A 56 -13.74 18.56 5.61
C ALA A 56 -14.84 17.57 6.04
N GLY A 57 -15.03 17.31 7.34
CA GLY A 57 -16.04 16.36 7.81
C GLY A 57 -15.61 14.89 7.73
N LEU A 58 -14.30 14.63 7.63
CA LEU A 58 -13.71 13.30 7.57
C LEU A 58 -12.88 13.04 8.83
N GLN A 59 -13.55 13.10 9.99
CA GLN A 59 -12.92 12.79 11.27
C GLN A 59 -12.51 11.32 11.32
N SER A 60 -11.45 10.99 12.08
CA SER A 60 -10.90 9.64 12.19
C SER A 60 -11.97 8.59 12.52
N THR A 61 -12.89 8.90 13.45
CA THR A 61 -13.99 8.00 13.83
C THR A 61 -14.92 7.63 12.68
N ARG A 62 -15.15 8.57 11.74
CA ARG A 62 -15.97 8.33 10.56
C ARG A 62 -15.24 7.45 9.54
N LEU A 63 -13.93 7.65 9.38
CA LEU A 63 -13.09 6.80 8.54
C LEU A 63 -12.97 5.39 9.12
N GLU A 64 -12.83 5.26 10.43
CA GLU A 64 -12.83 3.98 11.15
C GLU A 64 -14.14 3.23 10.96
N SER A 65 -15.28 3.92 11.11
CA SER A 65 -16.61 3.34 10.89
C SER A 65 -16.78 2.85 9.44
N MET A 66 -16.33 3.64 8.45
CA MET A 66 -16.33 3.24 7.05
C MET A 66 -15.46 2.00 6.81
N ASN A 67 -14.25 1.96 7.38
CA ASN A 67 -13.35 0.82 7.27
C ASN A 67 -13.97 -0.45 7.87
N GLN A 68 -14.73 -0.34 8.97
CA GLN A 68 -15.45 -1.48 9.54
C GLN A 68 -16.51 -2.00 8.56
N VAL A 69 -17.33 -1.12 8.01
CA VAL A 69 -18.35 -1.50 7.01
C VAL A 69 -17.71 -2.18 5.79
N LEU A 70 -16.58 -1.68 5.31
CA LEU A 70 -15.86 -2.30 4.18
C LEU A 70 -15.34 -3.71 4.52
N ARG A 71 -14.84 -3.92 5.75
CA ARG A 71 -14.41 -5.25 6.21
C ARG A 71 -15.58 -6.21 6.37
N ASP A 72 -16.72 -5.72 6.87
CA ASP A 72 -17.93 -6.53 7.01
C ASP A 72 -18.45 -6.97 5.63
N LEU A 73 -18.41 -6.07 4.63
CA LEU A 73 -18.74 -6.39 3.24
C LEU A 73 -17.76 -7.40 2.63
N GLU A 74 -16.46 -7.24 2.87
CA GLU A 74 -15.43 -8.19 2.43
C GLU A 74 -15.70 -9.59 3.01
N ALA A 75 -15.99 -9.69 4.31
CA ALA A 75 -16.33 -10.95 4.97
C ALA A 75 -17.61 -11.56 4.39
N PHE A 76 -18.67 -10.75 4.26
CA PHE A 76 -19.94 -11.20 3.70
C PHE A 76 -19.79 -11.77 2.28
N TRP A 77 -19.08 -11.08 1.39
CA TRP A 77 -18.85 -11.60 0.03
C TRP A 77 -17.90 -12.79 0.01
N GLY A 78 -16.89 -12.81 0.87
CA GLY A 78 -16.03 -13.97 1.07
C GLY A 78 -16.82 -15.22 1.47
N GLU A 79 -17.79 -15.08 2.37
CA GLU A 79 -18.72 -16.13 2.76
C GLU A 79 -19.64 -16.54 1.61
N GLN A 80 -20.22 -15.60 0.86
CA GLN A 80 -21.09 -15.94 -0.28
C GLN A 80 -20.33 -16.66 -1.41
N MET A 81 -19.08 -16.25 -1.67
CA MET A 81 -18.22 -16.93 -2.66
C MET A 81 -17.71 -18.28 -2.16
N GLY A 82 -17.46 -18.42 -0.85
CA GLY A 82 -17.03 -19.68 -0.24
C GLY A 82 -18.17 -20.68 -0.02
N ALA A 83 -19.39 -20.21 0.28
CA ALA A 83 -20.59 -21.01 0.48
C ALA A 83 -21.34 -21.31 -0.82
N GLY A 84 -21.03 -20.58 -1.90
CA GLY A 84 -21.57 -20.74 -3.24
C GLY A 84 -20.52 -21.28 -4.22
N GLY A 85 -19.98 -22.46 -3.93
CA GLY A 85 -19.42 -23.28 -5.00
C GLY A 85 -20.44 -23.38 -6.12
N LEU A 86 -20.01 -23.12 -7.36
CA LEU A 86 -20.69 -23.34 -8.62
C LEU A 86 -21.76 -24.46 -8.52
N SER A 87 -22.99 -24.10 -8.18
CA SER A 87 -24.18 -24.91 -8.40
C SER A 87 -25.07 -24.15 -9.35
N VAL A 88 -24.55 -23.94 -10.57
CA VAL A 88 -25.44 -23.90 -11.72
C VAL A 88 -25.58 -25.35 -12.14
N ALA A 89 -26.47 -26.04 -11.42
CA ALA A 89 -26.96 -27.34 -11.83
C ALA A 89 -27.68 -27.18 -13.18
N ASN A 90 -27.35 -28.09 -14.09
CA ASN A 90 -28.02 -28.47 -15.33
C ASN A 90 -29.39 -27.82 -15.61
N GLY A 91 -29.47 -27.17 -16.78
CA GLY A 91 -30.68 -26.93 -17.56
C GLY A 91 -30.31 -26.98 -19.03
#